data_AF-A0A953QHD2-F1
#
_entry.id   AF-A0A953QHD2-F1
#
_cell.length_a   1.000
_cell.length_b   1.000
_cell.length_c   1.000
_cell.angle_alpha   90.00
_cell.angle_beta   90.00
_cell.angle_gamma   90.00
#
_symmetry.space_group_name_H-M   'P 1'
#
loop_
_entity.id
_entity.type
_entity.pdbx_description
1 polymer ?
#
loop_
_entity_poly.entity_id
_entity_poly.type
_entity_poly.pdbx_seq_one_letter_code
_entity_poly.pdbx_strand_id
1 'polypeptide(L)'
;MRVSRQRGFVLIAMSITMLLLLAVIGLAFDLGRVYIARNEAQVFCDAAAMAAASKIDGTAQGLDRARDAVAKVPMRWNLGTKEFTGVVVEFSSDGVKWEKSPKDFAAVTMARVSAPANQVEIMFLRAVGGPASFTVPAHSAAAANPVRLVE
;
A
#
# COMPACT_ATOMS: atom_id res chain seq x y z
N MET A 1 -7.73 -50.01 -37.15
CA MET A 1 -7.01 -49.70 -35.90
C MET A 1 -6.64 -48.20 -35.90
N ARG A 2 -7.45 -47.33 -35.28
CA ARG A 2 -7.30 -45.84 -35.28
C ARG A 2 -6.69 -45.29 -33.96
N VAL A 3 -5.83 -46.06 -33.31
CA VAL A 3 -5.33 -45.73 -31.95
C VAL A 3 -4.12 -44.78 -31.98
N SER A 4 -3.35 -44.73 -33.07
CA SER A 4 -2.12 -43.91 -33.14
C SER A 4 -2.39 -42.40 -33.24
N ARG A 5 -3.43 -41.98 -33.98
CA ARG A 5 -3.81 -40.56 -34.12
C ARG A 5 -4.32 -39.95 -32.80
N GLN A 6 -4.95 -40.74 -31.94
CA GLN A 6 -5.46 -40.28 -30.64
C GLN A 6 -4.32 -39.98 -29.66
N ARG A 7 -3.24 -40.77 -29.67
CA ARG A 7 -2.09 -40.55 -28.78
C ARG A 7 -1.33 -39.25 -29.09
N GLY A 8 -1.18 -38.90 -30.37
CA GLY A 8 -0.56 -37.63 -30.77
C GLY A 8 -1.38 -36.40 -30.38
N PHE A 9 -2.71 -36.48 -30.51
CA PHE A 9 -3.61 -35.41 -30.09
C PHE A 9 -3.57 -35.19 -28.57
N VAL A 10 -3.55 -36.26 -27.77
CA VAL A 10 -3.48 -36.18 -26.31
C VAL A 10 -2.23 -35.43 -25.85
N LEU A 11 -1.05 -35.71 -26.44
CA LEU A 11 0.19 -35.02 -26.08
C LEU A 11 0.14 -33.52 -26.37
N ILE A 12 -0.44 -33.12 -27.51
CA ILE A 12 -0.62 -31.70 -27.86
C ILE A 12 -1.58 -31.03 -26.87
N ALA A 13 -2.73 -31.64 -26.63
CA ALA A 13 -3.73 -31.12 -25.70
C ALA A 13 -3.18 -31.00 -24.27
N MET A 14 -2.41 -31.98 -23.80
CA MET A 14 -1.75 -31.94 -22.49
C MET A 14 -0.73 -30.80 -22.41
N SER A 15 0.11 -30.64 -23.44
CA SER A 15 1.14 -29.60 -23.47
C SER A 15 0.53 -28.21 -23.42
N ILE A 16 -0.53 -27.97 -24.21
CA ILE A 16 -1.26 -26.70 -24.20
C ILE A 16 -1.91 -26.46 -22.83
N THR A 17 -2.58 -27.46 -22.27
CA THR A 17 -3.22 -27.33 -20.95
C THR A 17 -2.19 -27.02 -19.87
N MET A 18 -1.04 -27.67 -19.90
CA MET A 18 0.03 -27.45 -18.94
C MET A 18 0.59 -26.02 -19.04
N LEU A 19 0.77 -25.49 -20.26
CA LEU A 19 1.16 -24.09 -20.46
C LEU A 19 0.11 -23.12 -19.92
N LEU A 20 -1.18 -23.39 -20.14
CA LEU A 20 -2.27 -22.56 -19.61
C LEU A 20 -2.29 -22.57 -18.07
N LEU A 21 -2.09 -23.73 -17.44
CA LEU A 21 -2.01 -23.82 -15.98
C LEU A 21 -0.82 -23.03 -15.42
N LEU A 22 0.36 -23.12 -16.06
CA LEU A 22 1.52 -22.33 -15.66
C LEU A 22 1.28 -20.82 -15.82
N ALA A 23 0.57 -20.39 -16.87
CA ALA A 23 0.20 -18.99 -17.05
C ALA A 23 -0.73 -18.49 -15.92
N VAL A 24 -1.72 -19.30 -15.52
CA VAL A 24 -2.62 -18.97 -14.40
C VAL A 24 -1.86 -18.90 -13.07
N ILE A 25 -0.91 -19.82 -12.84
CA ILE A 25 -0.04 -19.79 -11.64
C ILE A 25 0.78 -18.50 -11.63
N GLY A 26 1.40 -18.13 -12.74
CA GLY A 26 2.16 -16.89 -12.86
C GLY A 26 1.31 -15.65 -12.54
N LEU A 27 0.09 -15.59 -13.08
CA LEU A 27 -0.86 -14.52 -12.77
C LEU A 27 -1.21 -14.48 -11.28
N ALA A 28 -1.42 -15.64 -10.65
CA ALA A 28 -1.72 -15.72 -9.22
C ALA A 28 -0.55 -15.20 -8.37
N PHE A 29 0.70 -15.47 -8.76
CA PHE A 29 1.89 -14.93 -8.07
C PHE A 29 1.97 -13.41 -8.17
N ASP A 30 1.82 -12.83 -9.37
CA ASP A 30 1.87 -11.39 -9.57
C ASP A 30 0.78 -10.69 -8.75
N LEU A 31 -0.47 -11.17 -8.82
CA LEU A 31 -1.58 -10.63 -8.04
C LEU A 31 -1.35 -10.79 -6.53
N GLY A 32 -0.88 -11.96 -6.09
CA GLY A 32 -0.59 -12.21 -4.68
C GLY A 32 0.38 -11.18 -4.09
N ARG A 33 1.45 -10.84 -4.82
CA ARG A 33 2.40 -9.81 -4.41
C ARG A 33 1.76 -8.41 -4.35
N VAL A 34 0.91 -8.07 -5.31
CA VAL A 34 0.18 -6.79 -5.32
C VAL A 34 -0.76 -6.68 -4.12
N TYR A 35 -1.50 -7.75 -3.80
CA TYR A 35 -2.39 -7.77 -2.64
C TYR A 35 -1.64 -7.64 -1.32
N ILE A 36 -0.52 -8.34 -1.17
CA ILE A 36 0.34 -8.23 0.01
C ILE A 36 0.85 -6.80 0.16
N ALA A 37 1.42 -6.22 -0.90
CA ALA A 37 1.91 -4.85 -0.87
C ALA A 37 0.80 -3.84 -0.55
N ARG A 38 -0.42 -4.06 -1.05
CA ARG A 38 -1.59 -3.24 -0.71
C ARG A 38 -1.92 -3.31 0.78
N ASN A 39 -1.93 -4.51 1.34
CA ASN A 39 -2.23 -4.71 2.75
C ASN A 39 -1.14 -4.08 3.64
N GLU A 40 0.14 -4.31 3.34
CA GLU A 40 1.27 -3.69 4.05
C GLU A 40 1.19 -2.16 4.01
N ALA A 41 0.91 -1.58 2.83
CA ALA A 41 0.79 -0.14 2.66
C ALA A 41 -0.39 0.45 3.45
N GLN A 42 -1.53 -0.22 3.49
CA GLN A 42 -2.68 0.22 4.27
C GLN A 42 -2.42 0.14 5.77
N VAL A 43 -1.87 -0.99 6.24
CA VAL A 43 -1.51 -1.15 7.66
C VAL A 43 -0.49 -0.09 8.11
N PHE A 44 0.49 0.24 7.25
CA PHE A 44 1.41 1.34 7.51
C PHE A 44 0.69 2.69 7.60
N CYS A 45 -0.15 3.02 6.62
CA CYS A 45 -0.90 4.28 6.62
C CYS A 45 -1.81 4.41 7.85
N ASP A 46 -2.52 3.35 8.25
CA ASP A 46 -3.37 3.35 9.44
C ASP A 46 -2.57 3.59 10.72
N ALA A 47 -1.48 2.84 10.91
CA ALA A 47 -0.61 3.00 12.08
C ALA A 47 0.05 4.37 12.12
N ALA A 48 0.53 4.85 10.97
CA ALA A 48 1.15 6.17 10.85
C ALA A 48 0.16 7.31 11.06
N ALA A 49 -1.07 7.20 10.56
CA ALA A 49 -2.13 8.18 10.78
C ALA A 49 -2.48 8.28 12.27
N MET A 50 -2.65 7.15 12.96
CA MET A 50 -2.88 7.14 14.41
C MET A 50 -1.68 7.71 15.19
N ALA A 51 -0.45 7.36 14.79
CA ALA A 51 0.76 7.89 15.41
C ALA A 51 0.84 9.42 15.26
N ALA A 52 0.55 9.95 14.07
CA ALA A 52 0.49 11.38 13.80
C ALA A 52 -0.62 12.06 14.62
N ALA A 53 -1.83 11.52 14.60
CA ALA A 53 -2.99 12.06 15.32
C ALA A 53 -2.74 12.13 16.84
N SER A 54 -2.00 11.17 17.41
CA SER A 54 -1.63 11.17 18.84
C SER A 54 -0.72 12.34 19.27
N LYS A 55 -0.09 13.02 18.32
CA LYS A 55 0.83 14.15 18.58
C LYS A 55 0.21 15.51 18.32
N ILE A 56 -0.98 15.55 17.73
CA ILE A 56 -1.72 16.80 17.50
C ILE A 56 -2.08 17.40 18.85
N ASP A 57 -1.57 18.62 19.10
CA ASP A 57 -1.82 19.35 20.33
C ASP A 57 -2.16 20.83 20.12
N GLY A 58 -2.55 21.21 18.91
CA GLY A 58 -2.89 22.60 18.60
C GLY A 58 -1.69 23.53 18.42
N THR A 59 -0.45 23.02 18.49
CA THR A 59 0.79 23.80 18.31
C THR A 59 1.53 23.39 17.03
N ALA A 60 2.38 24.29 16.52
CA ALA A 60 3.29 23.98 15.42
C ALA A 60 4.25 22.83 15.77
N GLN A 61 4.78 22.83 17.00
CA GLN A 61 5.68 21.78 17.48
C GLN A 61 5.00 20.41 17.60
N GLY A 62 3.70 20.36 17.92
CA GLY A 62 2.92 19.12 17.91
C GLY A 62 2.80 18.53 16.52
N LEU A 63 2.65 19.38 15.51
CA LEU A 63 2.67 19.00 14.11
C LEU A 63 4.04 18.46 13.70
N ASP A 64 5.14 19.08 14.11
CA ASP A 64 6.49 18.56 13.84
C ASP A 64 6.68 17.18 14.48
N ARG A 65 6.26 17.01 15.75
CA ARG A 65 6.24 15.71 16.43
C ARG A 65 5.37 14.67 15.72
N ALA A 66 4.26 15.07 15.10
CA ALA A 66 3.42 14.17 14.31
C ALA A 66 4.15 13.64 13.08
N ARG A 67 4.91 14.50 12.37
CA ARG A 67 5.74 14.09 11.23
C ARG A 67 6.86 13.15 11.67
N ASP A 68 7.53 13.49 12.76
CA ASP A 68 8.58 12.63 13.34
C ASP A 68 8.04 11.27 13.78
N ALA A 69 6.82 11.22 14.32
CA ALA A 69 6.18 9.96 14.70
C ALA A 69 5.92 9.07 13.48
N VAL A 70 5.46 9.63 12.36
CA VAL A 70 5.28 8.90 11.09
C VAL A 70 6.61 8.36 10.58
N ALA A 71 7.68 9.17 10.60
CA ALA A 71 9.00 8.76 10.15
C ALA A 71 9.61 7.62 10.98
N LYS A 72 9.15 7.44 12.23
CA LYS A 72 9.63 6.39 13.16
C LYS A 72 8.79 5.11 13.12
N VAL A 73 7.75 5.02 12.30
CA VAL A 73 6.96 3.78 12.17
C VAL A 73 7.84 2.70 11.51
N PRO A 74 8.14 1.59 12.19
CA PRO A 74 9.18 0.64 11.76
C PRO A 74 8.69 -0.38 10.71
N MET A 75 7.62 -0.07 9.99
CA MET A 75 6.98 -1.00 9.05
C MET A 75 7.66 -0.93 7.69
N ARG A 76 7.67 -2.08 7.00
CA ARG A 76 8.26 -2.29 5.69
C ARG A 76 7.22 -2.88 4.75
N TRP A 77 7.46 -2.78 3.45
CA TRP A 77 6.58 -3.29 2.40
C TRP A 77 7.35 -4.17 1.40
N ASN A 78 6.61 -4.72 0.44
CA ASN A 78 7.07 -5.69 -0.53
C ASN A 78 7.65 -6.91 0.19
N LEU A 79 6.79 -7.58 0.97
CA LEU A 79 7.13 -8.74 1.81
C LEU A 79 8.13 -8.36 2.92
N GLY A 80 7.95 -7.18 3.51
CA GLY A 80 8.83 -6.66 4.56
C GLY A 80 10.27 -6.32 4.13
N THR A 81 10.58 -6.27 2.84
CA THR A 81 11.95 -6.08 2.34
C THR A 81 12.32 -4.61 2.07
N LYS A 82 11.36 -3.73 1.84
CA LYS A 82 11.58 -2.33 1.45
C LYS A 82 11.03 -1.35 2.49
N GLU A 83 11.71 -0.23 2.66
CA GLU A 83 11.19 0.90 3.45
C GLU A 83 10.18 1.70 2.64
N PHE A 84 9.20 2.31 3.32
CA PHE A 84 8.30 3.26 2.67
C PHE A 84 9.03 4.57 2.35
N THR A 85 8.86 5.05 1.12
CA THR A 85 9.51 6.29 0.65
C THR A 85 8.46 7.25 0.09
N GLY A 86 8.72 8.55 0.15
CA GLY A 86 7.78 9.55 -0.37
C GLY A 86 6.46 9.59 0.40
N VAL A 87 6.48 9.21 1.68
CA VAL A 87 5.32 9.28 2.57
C VAL A 87 4.93 10.75 2.76
N VAL A 88 3.65 11.04 2.58
CA VAL A 88 3.07 12.38 2.71
C VAL A 88 2.22 12.44 3.96
N VAL A 89 2.50 13.43 4.82
CA VAL A 89 1.70 13.73 6.02
C VAL A 89 0.98 15.06 5.79
N GLU A 90 -0.33 15.03 5.98
CA GLU A 90 -1.22 16.18 5.82
C GLU A 90 -2.14 16.29 7.03
N PHE A 91 -2.65 17.49 7.26
CA PHE A 91 -3.47 17.82 8.42
C PHE A 91 -4.77 18.48 7.98
N SER A 92 -5.80 18.32 8.78
CA SER A 92 -7.11 18.89 8.52
C SER A 92 -7.83 19.26 9.82
N SER A 93 -8.70 20.26 9.73
CA SER A 93 -9.66 20.65 10.77
C SER A 93 -11.07 20.09 10.51
N ASP A 94 -11.38 19.75 9.26
CA ASP A 94 -12.73 19.42 8.79
C ASP A 94 -12.82 18.04 8.09
N GLY A 95 -11.69 17.38 7.84
CA GLY A 95 -11.61 16.12 7.10
C GLY A 95 -11.76 16.27 5.58
N VAL A 96 -12.03 17.47 5.08
CA VAL A 96 -12.28 17.76 3.66
C VAL A 96 -11.05 18.40 3.03
N LYS A 97 -10.51 19.44 3.66
CA LYS A 97 -9.31 20.15 3.19
C LYS A 97 -8.08 19.63 3.93
N TRP A 98 -7.11 19.15 3.15
CA TRP A 98 -5.89 18.56 3.67
C TRP A 98 -4.69 19.41 3.27
N GLU A 99 -3.89 19.82 4.25
CA GLU A 99 -2.75 20.70 4.04
C GLU A 99 -1.50 20.13 4.70
N LYS A 100 -0.36 20.23 4.01
CA LYS A 100 0.94 19.86 4.59
C LYS A 100 1.40 20.81 5.68
N SER A 101 0.98 22.08 5.62
CA SER A 101 1.42 23.13 6.54
C SER A 101 0.24 24.07 6.84
N PRO A 102 -0.75 23.62 7.64
CA PRO A 102 -1.85 24.49 8.06
C PRO A 102 -1.31 25.68 8.87
N LYS A 103 -1.93 26.85 8.71
CA LYS A 103 -1.55 28.07 9.45
C LYS A 103 -2.26 28.17 10.81
N ASP A 104 -3.46 27.64 10.90
CA ASP A 104 -4.24 27.58 12.13
C ASP A 104 -4.01 26.22 12.80
N PHE A 105 -2.95 26.13 13.58
CA PHE A 105 -2.57 24.89 14.27
C PHE A 105 -3.61 24.45 15.29
N ALA A 106 -4.31 25.39 15.93
CA ALA A 106 -5.29 25.12 16.98
C ALA A 106 -6.55 24.44 16.44
N ALA A 107 -6.92 24.75 15.19
CA ALA A 107 -8.06 24.12 14.51
C ALA A 107 -7.76 22.70 14.00
N VAL A 108 -6.49 22.27 13.94
CA VAL A 108 -6.13 20.95 13.42
C VAL A 108 -6.58 19.86 14.38
N THR A 109 -7.39 18.93 13.87
CA THR A 109 -7.92 17.79 14.64
C THR A 109 -7.62 16.45 13.99
N MET A 110 -7.18 16.44 12.73
CA MET A 110 -6.94 15.20 11.98
C MET A 110 -5.58 15.19 11.30
N ALA A 111 -5.00 14.00 11.18
CA ALA A 111 -3.83 13.72 10.36
C ALA A 111 -4.15 12.67 9.32
N ARG A 112 -3.67 12.86 8.09
CA ARG A 112 -3.71 11.91 6.99
C ARG A 112 -2.29 11.55 6.60
N VAL A 113 -2.04 10.25 6.45
CA VAL A 113 -0.77 9.73 5.94
C VAL A 113 -1.03 8.99 4.64
N SER A 114 -0.27 9.33 3.61
CA SER A 114 -0.36 8.71 2.28
C SER A 114 0.98 8.13 1.86
N ALA A 115 0.94 6.91 1.31
CA ALA A 115 2.07 6.24 0.67
C ALA A 115 1.75 6.04 -0.83
N PRO A 116 2.04 7.03 -1.69
CA PRO A 116 1.51 7.06 -3.06
C PRO A 116 2.31 6.23 -4.07
N ALA A 117 3.58 5.91 -3.78
CA ALA A 117 4.55 5.47 -4.78
C ALA A 117 4.99 3.99 -4.64
N ASN A 118 4.20 3.15 -3.97
CA ASN A 118 4.58 1.75 -3.75
C ASN A 118 4.44 0.95 -5.05
N GLN A 119 5.55 0.71 -5.75
CA GLN A 119 5.57 -0.01 -7.02
C GLN A 119 5.93 -1.49 -6.83
N VAL A 120 5.02 -2.37 -7.22
CA VAL A 120 5.23 -3.82 -7.27
C VAL A 120 5.62 -4.21 -8.69
N GLU A 121 6.79 -4.82 -8.83
CA GLU A 121 7.25 -5.36 -10.11
C GLU A 121 6.44 -6.60 -10.50
N ILE A 122 6.08 -6.67 -11.77
CA ILE A 122 5.23 -7.71 -12.37
C ILE A 122 6.09 -8.57 -13.29
N MET A 123 6.14 -9.88 -13.02
CA MET A 123 7.06 -10.79 -13.72
C MET A 123 6.36 -11.61 -14.79
N PHE A 124 5.23 -12.23 -14.47
CA PHE A 124 4.58 -13.21 -15.34
C PHE A 124 3.63 -12.55 -16.34
N LEU A 125 2.83 -11.58 -15.91
CA LEU A 125 1.92 -10.86 -16.79
C LEU A 125 2.68 -10.05 -17.86
N ARG A 126 3.91 -9.62 -17.56
CA ARG A 126 4.82 -8.97 -18.51
C ARG A 126 5.15 -9.87 -19.70
N ALA A 127 5.26 -11.19 -19.49
CA ALA A 127 5.61 -12.15 -20.56
C ALA A 127 4.56 -12.23 -21.67
N VAL A 128 3.31 -11.81 -21.39
CA VAL A 128 2.20 -11.77 -22.35
C VAL A 128 1.81 -10.34 -22.74
N GLY A 129 2.73 -9.38 -22.57
CA GLY A 129 2.51 -7.97 -22.96
C GLY A 129 1.90 -7.09 -21.88
N GLY A 130 1.81 -7.56 -20.63
CA GLY A 130 1.37 -6.77 -19.49
C GLY A 130 2.36 -5.69 -19.04
N PRO A 131 1.94 -4.82 -18.12
CA PRO A 131 2.79 -3.76 -17.58
C PRO A 131 3.95 -4.32 -16.75
N ALA A 132 5.06 -3.59 -16.68
CA ALA A 132 6.24 -3.99 -15.90
C ALA A 132 6.07 -3.81 -14.38
N SER A 133 5.12 -2.97 -13.95
CA SER A 133 4.87 -2.70 -12.54
C SER A 133 3.43 -2.24 -12.30
N PHE A 134 2.92 -2.47 -11.10
CA PHE A 134 1.71 -1.82 -10.59
C PHE A 134 2.02 -0.91 -9.41
N THR A 135 1.46 0.30 -9.42
CA THR A 135 1.51 1.22 -8.28
C THR A 135 0.34 0.94 -7.35
N VAL A 136 0.63 0.78 -6.06
CA VAL A 136 -0.33 0.44 -5.02
C VAL A 136 -0.37 1.58 -3.99
N PRO A 137 -1.12 2.65 -4.27
CA PRO A 137 -1.23 3.76 -3.34
C PRO A 137 -2.08 3.36 -2.13
N ALA A 138 -1.69 3.85 -0.95
CA ALA A 138 -2.48 3.76 0.27
C ALA A 138 -2.56 5.13 0.94
N HIS A 139 -3.66 5.37 1.65
CA HIS A 139 -3.80 6.51 2.53
C HIS A 139 -4.76 6.16 3.65
N SER A 140 -4.55 6.79 4.81
CA SER A 140 -5.45 6.69 5.95
C SER A 140 -5.45 8.00 6.72
N ALA A 141 -6.55 8.27 7.40
CA ALA A 141 -6.72 9.47 8.22
C ALA A 141 -7.23 9.08 9.61
N ALA A 142 -6.69 9.75 10.63
CA ALA A 142 -7.10 9.58 12.01
C ALA A 142 -7.34 10.94 12.65
N ALA A 143 -8.35 11.01 13.51
CA ALA A 143 -8.62 12.17 14.35
C ALA A 143 -7.85 12.07 15.67
N ALA A 144 -7.39 13.19 16.19
CA ALA A 144 -6.85 13.32 17.53
C ALA A 144 -7.93 12.99 18.57
N ASN A 145 -7.56 12.27 19.62
CA ASN A 145 -8.50 11.95 20.70
C ASN A 145 -8.85 13.24 21.47
N PRO A 146 -10.15 13.58 21.67
CA PRO A 146 -10.55 14.74 22.45
C PRO A 146 -10.20 14.65 23.94
N VAL A 147 -9.90 13.46 24.47
CA VAL A 147 -9.53 13.30 25.90
C VAL A 147 -8.06 13.70 26.10
N ARG A 148 -7.84 14.95 26.51
CA ARG A 148 -6.60 15.38 27.15
C ARG A 148 -6.70 15.18 28.66
N LEU A 149 -5.69 14.54 29.25
CA LEU A 149 -5.41 14.79 30.66
C LEU A 149 -4.92 16.23 30.75
N VAL A 150 -5.73 17.09 31.35
CA VAL A 150 -5.32 18.41 31.80
C VAL A 150 -4.60 18.16 33.13
N GLU A 151 -3.28 18.12 33.09
CA GLU A 151 -2.46 18.32 34.29
C GLU A 151 -2.25 19.82 34.50
#